data_AF-A0A968LNA7-F1
#
_entry.id   AF-A0A968LNA7-F1
#
_cell.length_a   1.000
_cell.length_b   1.000
_cell.length_c   1.000
_cell.angle_alpha   90.00
_cell.angle_beta   90.00
_cell.angle_gamma   90.00
#
_symmetry.space_group_name_H-M   'P 1'
#
loop_
_entity.id
_entity.type
_entity.pdbx_description
1 polymer ?
#
loop_
_entity_poly.entity_id
_entity_poly.type
_entity_poly.pdbx_seq_one_letter_code
_entity_poly.pdbx_strand_id
1 'polypeptide(L)'
;MPLKSHPPSPSESGFTLVEVLVGLVVVVAFVSTTMQALLTATLFRVKGQEISEATNWINQDLEMVKYKAAQLGLVAGTYKPDPTACKSSSYATQLAQEISTNAPVDANKSSAIGSRPYTLARTTTPSSASPNILEVSYTVTSASGQQISTRLAKVIPNVALACPD
;
A
#
# COMPACT_ATOMS: atom_id res chain seq x y z
N MET A 1 -64.38 52.44 -38.30
CA MET A 1 -63.84 51.20 -37.71
C MET A 1 -62.61 51.56 -36.88
N PRO A 2 -62.66 51.56 -35.54
CA PRO A 2 -61.46 51.80 -34.73
C PRO A 2 -60.73 50.48 -34.45
N LEU A 3 -59.40 50.50 -34.64
CA LEU A 3 -58.47 49.39 -34.48
C LEU A 3 -58.37 48.96 -33.00
N LYS A 4 -58.46 47.65 -32.77
CA LYS A 4 -58.28 46.97 -31.48
C LYS A 4 -56.79 47.02 -31.11
N SER A 5 -56.43 47.76 -30.06
CA SER A 5 -55.07 47.78 -29.51
C SER A 5 -54.78 46.49 -28.73
N HIS A 6 -53.67 45.82 -29.06
CA HIS A 6 -53.14 44.65 -28.36
C HIS A 6 -52.56 45.07 -26.98
N PRO A 7 -52.73 44.27 -25.91
CA PRO A 7 -52.16 44.61 -24.61
C PRO A 7 -50.63 44.42 -24.63
N PRO A 8 -49.86 45.24 -23.88
CA PRO A 8 -48.41 45.08 -23.77
C PRO A 8 -48.07 43.82 -22.95
N SER A 9 -47.03 43.10 -23.37
CA SER A 9 -46.50 41.94 -22.65
C SER A 9 -45.99 42.34 -21.26
N PRO A 10 -46.10 41.45 -20.26
CA PRO A 10 -45.60 41.75 -18.92
C PRO A 10 -44.09 42.01 -18.97
N SER A 11 -43.72 43.11 -18.33
CA SER A 11 -42.37 43.66 -18.15
C SER A 11 -41.32 42.58 -17.87
N GLU A 12 -40.34 42.46 -18.77
CA GLU A 12 -39.06 41.84 -18.48
C GLU A 12 -38.34 42.68 -17.42
N SER A 13 -38.54 42.33 -16.14
CA SER A 13 -37.77 42.92 -15.04
C SER A 13 -36.31 42.52 -15.19
N GLY A 14 -35.46 43.50 -15.49
CA GLY A 14 -34.01 43.34 -15.45
C GLY A 14 -33.53 42.99 -14.03
N PHE A 15 -32.49 42.14 -13.95
CA PHE A 15 -31.88 41.73 -12.69
C PHE A 15 -31.50 42.93 -11.82
N THR A 16 -31.86 42.88 -10.54
CA THR A 16 -31.50 43.93 -9.59
C THR A 16 -30.01 43.84 -9.25
N LEU A 17 -29.32 44.97 -9.11
CA LEU A 17 -27.87 45.00 -8.81
C LEU A 17 -27.53 44.22 -7.52
N VAL A 18 -28.43 44.24 -6.53
CA VAL A 18 -28.26 43.52 -5.25
C VAL A 18 -28.33 42.01 -5.46
N GLU A 19 -29.24 41.52 -6.30
CA GLU A 19 -29.39 40.09 -6.61
C GLU A 19 -28.13 39.53 -7.29
N VAL A 20 -27.56 40.29 -8.23
CA VAL A 20 -26.29 39.93 -8.89
C VAL A 20 -25.14 39.86 -7.88
N LEU A 21 -25.10 40.79 -6.92
CA LEU A 21 -24.05 40.84 -5.90
C LEU A 21 -24.15 39.67 -4.92
N VAL A 22 -25.36 39.32 -4.47
CA VAL A 22 -25.61 38.14 -3.63
C VAL A 22 -25.27 36.86 -4.37
N GLY A 23 -25.68 36.74 -5.64
CA GLY A 23 -25.34 35.60 -6.49
C GLY A 23 -23.83 35.40 -6.64
N LEU A 24 -23.08 36.49 -6.85
CA LEU A 24 -21.62 36.46 -6.94
C LEU A 24 -20.98 35.98 -5.63
N VAL A 25 -21.45 36.47 -4.48
CA VAL A 25 -20.93 36.05 -3.17
C VAL A 25 -21.17 34.55 -2.94
N VAL A 26 -22.36 34.03 -3.28
CA VAL A 26 -22.68 32.60 -3.16
C VAL A 26 -21.79 31.75 -4.07
N VAL A 27 -21.59 32.18 -5.32
CA VAL A 27 -20.72 31.46 -6.27
C VAL A 27 -19.28 31.43 -5.78
N VAL A 28 -18.74 32.56 -5.30
CA VAL A 28 -17.37 32.63 -4.78
C VAL A 28 -17.20 31.73 -3.55
N ALA A 29 -18.16 31.73 -2.63
CA ALA A 29 -18.13 30.86 -1.45
C ALA A 29 -18.15 29.37 -1.85
N PHE A 30 -19.01 29.00 -2.81
CA PHE A 30 -19.12 27.64 -3.29
C PHE A 30 -17.85 27.15 -3.99
N VAL A 31 -17.29 27.97 -4.90
CA VAL A 31 -16.04 27.64 -5.62
C VAL A 31 -14.88 27.51 -4.64
N SER A 32 -14.78 28.42 -3.66
CA SER A 32 -13.71 28.37 -2.65
C SER A 32 -13.75 27.10 -1.81
N THR A 33 -14.95 26.67 -1.43
CA THR A 33 -15.15 25.44 -0.65
C THR A 33 -14.83 24.21 -1.50
N THR A 34 -15.29 24.20 -2.76
CA THR A 34 -15.07 23.09 -3.68
C THR A 34 -13.59 22.89 -4.00
N MET A 35 -12.83 23.98 -4.20
CA MET A 35 -11.39 23.90 -4.46
C MET A 35 -10.64 23.26 -3.29
N GLN A 36 -10.97 23.66 -2.05
CA GLN A 36 -10.35 23.08 -0.85
C GLN A 36 -10.70 21.59 -0.70
N ALA A 37 -11.94 21.21 -0.99
CA ALA A 37 -12.38 19.81 -0.97
C ALA A 37 -11.60 18.96 -2.00
N LEU A 38 -11.42 19.47 -3.22
CA LEU A 38 -10.67 18.78 -4.28
C LEU A 38 -9.20 18.58 -3.94
N LEU A 39 -8.54 19.59 -3.37
CA LEU A 39 -7.14 19.49 -2.92
C LEU A 39 -6.99 18.42 -1.84
N THR A 40 -7.91 18.43 -0.87
CA THR A 40 -7.93 17.45 0.23
C THR A 40 -8.16 16.04 -0.30
N ALA A 41 -9.11 15.85 -1.21
CA ALA A 41 -9.39 14.57 -1.84
C ALA A 41 -8.18 14.04 -2.64
N THR A 42 -7.49 14.94 -3.35
CA THR A 42 -6.28 14.59 -4.11
C THR A 42 -5.16 14.14 -3.18
N LEU A 43 -4.96 14.84 -2.06
CA LEU A 43 -3.97 14.47 -1.06
C LEU A 43 -4.26 13.09 -0.45
N PHE A 44 -5.51 12.83 -0.05
CA PHE A 44 -5.89 11.51 0.47
C PHE A 44 -5.73 10.41 -0.57
N ARG A 45 -6.07 10.69 -1.83
CA ARG A 45 -5.86 9.74 -2.93
C ARG A 45 -4.38 9.38 -3.07
N VAL A 46 -3.47 10.36 -3.09
CA VAL A 46 -2.03 10.12 -3.19
C VAL A 46 -1.54 9.27 -2.01
N LYS A 47 -1.93 9.62 -0.78
CA LYS A 47 -1.56 8.85 0.42
C LYS A 47 -2.10 7.43 0.42
N GLY A 48 -3.35 7.24 0.00
CA GLY A 48 -3.94 5.92 -0.15
C GLY A 48 -3.19 5.07 -1.19
N GLN A 49 -2.77 5.68 -2.30
CA GLN A 49 -1.98 4.99 -3.32
C GLN A 49 -0.57 4.66 -2.82
N GLU A 50 0.13 5.56 -2.11
CA GLU A 50 1.43 5.29 -1.49
C GLU A 50 1.36 4.06 -0.54
N ILE A 51 0.32 3.98 0.29
CA ILE A 51 0.11 2.85 1.21
C ILE A 51 -0.22 1.56 0.46
N SER A 52 -1.02 1.65 -0.60
CA SER A 52 -1.38 0.52 -1.45
C SER A 52 -0.16 -0.06 -2.17
N GLU A 53 0.68 0.81 -2.77
CA GLU A 53 1.93 0.43 -3.43
C GLU A 53 2.91 -0.22 -2.43
N ALA A 54 3.11 0.40 -1.26
CA ALA A 54 3.94 -0.16 -0.21
C ALA A 54 3.47 -1.56 0.21
N THR A 55 2.16 -1.77 0.34
CA THR A 55 1.59 -3.08 0.66
C THR A 55 1.81 -4.07 -0.48
N ASN A 56 1.69 -3.63 -1.73
CA ASN A 56 1.93 -4.48 -2.90
C ASN A 56 3.40 -4.92 -2.98
N TRP A 57 4.35 -4.02 -2.75
CA TRP A 57 5.78 -4.37 -2.72
C TRP A 57 6.11 -5.38 -1.62
N ILE A 58 5.55 -5.19 -0.42
CA ILE A 58 5.70 -6.13 0.68
C ILE A 58 5.11 -7.49 0.32
N ASN A 59 3.91 -7.52 -0.25
CA ASN A 59 3.25 -8.78 -0.63
C ASN A 59 4.04 -9.51 -1.72
N GLN A 60 4.54 -8.82 -2.73
CA GLN A 60 5.37 -9.41 -3.78
C GLN A 60 6.62 -10.08 -3.21
N ASP A 61 7.32 -9.40 -2.30
CA ASP A 61 8.51 -9.97 -1.65
C ASP A 61 8.14 -11.14 -0.71
N LEU A 62 7.03 -11.02 0.02
CA LEU A 62 6.54 -12.09 0.89
C LEU A 62 6.17 -13.35 0.10
N GLU A 63 5.59 -13.23 -1.09
CA GLU A 63 5.34 -14.38 -1.97
C GLU A 63 6.64 -15.03 -2.43
N MET A 64 7.69 -14.25 -2.70
CA MET A 64 9.02 -14.81 -2.99
C MET A 64 9.60 -15.56 -1.79
N VAL A 65 9.46 -15.01 -0.58
CA VAL A 65 9.86 -15.67 0.66
C VAL A 65 9.10 -16.97 0.87
N LYS A 66 7.78 -16.99 0.66
CA LYS A 66 6.95 -18.21 0.74
C LYS A 66 7.40 -19.26 -0.28
N TYR A 67 7.68 -18.84 -1.51
CA TYR A 67 8.19 -19.75 -2.54
C TYR A 67 9.51 -20.40 -2.11
N LYS A 68 10.45 -19.62 -1.57
CA LYS A 68 11.71 -20.16 -1.02
C LYS A 68 11.51 -21.08 0.18
N ALA A 69 10.58 -20.73 1.07
CA ALA A 69 10.21 -21.57 2.21
C ALA A 69 9.62 -22.91 1.78
N ALA A 70 8.88 -22.95 0.67
CA ALA A 70 8.33 -24.17 0.09
C ALA A 70 9.39 -25.05 -0.61
N GLN A 71 10.42 -24.44 -1.20
CA GLN A 71 11.49 -25.18 -1.86
C GLN A 71 12.55 -25.71 -0.89
N LEU A 72 12.67 -25.11 0.30
CA LEU A 72 13.69 -25.50 1.26
C LEU A 72 13.52 -26.96 1.68
N GLY A 73 14.60 -27.75 1.52
CA GLY A 73 14.62 -29.17 1.90
C GLY A 73 13.85 -30.11 0.96
N LEU A 74 13.39 -29.62 -0.20
CA LEU A 74 12.72 -30.44 -1.22
C LEU A 74 13.76 -31.13 -2.11
N VAL A 75 13.74 -32.46 -2.16
CA VAL A 75 14.63 -33.26 -3.02
C VAL A 75 13.77 -34.24 -3.81
N ALA A 76 13.76 -34.10 -5.14
CA ALA A 76 12.95 -34.93 -6.05
C ALA A 76 11.44 -34.98 -5.69
N GLY A 77 10.88 -33.87 -5.18
CA GLY A 77 9.47 -33.77 -4.82
C GLY A 77 9.12 -34.23 -3.41
N THR A 78 10.10 -34.69 -2.63
CA THR A 78 9.88 -35.16 -1.25
C THR A 78 10.68 -34.30 -0.26
N TYR A 79 10.05 -33.91 0.85
CA TYR A 79 10.74 -33.23 1.95
C TYR A 79 11.60 -34.23 2.73
N LYS A 80 12.88 -33.90 2.94
CA LYS A 80 13.79 -34.70 3.76
C LYS A 80 14.14 -33.94 5.05
N PRO A 81 13.36 -34.11 6.12
CA PRO A 81 13.63 -33.44 7.38
C PRO A 81 14.85 -34.08 8.07
N ASP A 82 15.89 -33.29 8.32
CA ASP A 82 16.94 -33.59 9.29
C ASP A 82 16.40 -33.46 10.73
N PRO A 83 16.46 -34.54 11.55
CA PRO A 83 15.98 -34.55 12.93
C PRO A 83 16.66 -33.51 13.84
N THR A 84 17.92 -33.17 13.58
CA THR A 84 18.65 -32.17 14.37
C THR A 84 18.17 -30.76 14.04
N ALA A 85 17.88 -30.51 12.76
CA ALA A 85 17.39 -29.22 12.29
C ALA A 85 15.98 -28.92 12.80
N CYS A 86 15.15 -29.96 12.96
CA CYS A 86 13.80 -29.87 13.51
C CYS A 86 13.73 -29.28 14.94
N LYS A 87 14.79 -29.45 15.74
CA LYS A 87 14.81 -29.08 17.18
C LYS A 87 15.60 -27.81 17.49
N SER A 88 16.44 -27.32 16.57
CA SER A 88 17.54 -26.38 16.87
C SER A 88 17.47 -25.03 16.17
N SER A 89 16.33 -24.66 15.59
CA SER A 89 16.10 -23.46 14.79
C SER A 89 16.86 -23.35 13.47
N SER A 90 17.47 -24.47 13.09
CA SER A 90 18.24 -24.62 11.86
C SER A 90 17.40 -24.31 10.62
N TYR A 91 16.13 -24.74 10.55
CA TYR A 91 15.30 -24.44 9.37
C TYR A 91 14.94 -22.97 9.21
N ALA A 92 14.64 -22.27 10.31
CA ALA A 92 14.41 -20.82 10.26
C ALA A 92 15.68 -20.08 9.82
N THR A 93 16.84 -20.50 10.32
CA THR A 93 18.14 -19.92 9.99
C THR A 93 18.56 -20.22 8.54
N GLN A 94 18.38 -21.46 8.08
CA GLN A 94 18.62 -21.87 6.70
C GLN A 94 17.71 -21.09 5.75
N LEU A 95 16.43 -20.92 6.10
CA LEU A 95 15.53 -20.09 5.30
C LEU A 95 16.00 -18.63 5.26
N ALA A 96 16.41 -18.06 6.39
CA ALA A 96 16.91 -16.69 6.45
C ALA A 96 18.14 -16.49 5.54
N GLN A 97 19.05 -17.47 5.50
CA GLN A 97 20.23 -17.47 4.64
C GLN A 97 19.90 -17.69 3.16
N GLU A 98 18.97 -18.59 2.86
CA GLU A 98 18.47 -18.83 1.50
C GLU A 98 17.83 -17.57 0.92
N ILE A 99 17.03 -16.88 1.74
CA ILE A 99 16.38 -15.62 1.36
C ILE A 99 17.41 -14.51 1.13
N SER A 100 18.42 -14.38 2.00
CA SER A 100 19.44 -13.33 1.84
C SER A 100 20.30 -13.53 0.61
N THR A 101 20.54 -14.79 0.22
CA THR A 101 21.43 -15.14 -0.90
C THR A 101 20.69 -15.18 -2.23
N ASN A 102 19.52 -15.83 -2.27
CA ASN A 102 18.85 -16.21 -3.52
C ASN A 102 17.52 -15.48 -3.76
N ALA A 103 17.11 -14.61 -2.85
CA ALA A 103 15.92 -13.77 -2.96
C ALA A 103 16.15 -12.38 -2.33
N PRO A 104 17.22 -11.66 -2.73
CA PRO A 104 17.54 -10.37 -2.12
C PRO A 104 16.37 -9.40 -2.29
N VAL A 105 16.11 -8.62 -1.24
CA VAL A 105 15.04 -7.61 -1.29
C VAL A 105 15.41 -6.56 -2.32
N ASP A 106 14.49 -6.26 -3.22
CA ASP A 106 14.63 -5.09 -4.09
C ASP A 106 14.36 -3.84 -3.25
N ALA A 107 15.44 -3.28 -2.71
CA ALA A 107 15.37 -2.21 -1.74
C ALA A 107 14.88 -0.90 -2.34
N ASN A 108 15.09 -0.65 -3.63
CA ASN A 108 14.79 0.63 -4.25
C ASN A 108 13.46 0.58 -4.97
N LYS A 109 12.44 1.20 -4.40
CA LYS A 109 11.11 1.30 -4.98
C LYS A 109 10.81 2.73 -5.40
N SER A 110 10.16 2.90 -6.54
CA SER A 110 9.62 4.20 -6.95
C SER A 110 8.11 4.10 -6.94
N SER A 111 7.45 5.11 -6.36
CA SER A 111 6.00 5.24 -6.54
C SER A 111 5.67 5.52 -8.01
N ALA A 112 4.54 5.00 -8.48
CA ALA A 112 4.03 5.34 -9.80
C ALA A 112 3.56 6.81 -9.86
N ILE A 113 3.38 7.46 -8.72
CA ILE A 113 2.91 8.84 -8.60
C ILE A 113 4.10 9.74 -8.27
N GLY A 114 4.48 10.57 -9.24
CA GLY A 114 5.52 11.59 -9.05
C GLY A 114 6.93 11.04 -8.86
N SER A 115 7.17 9.76 -9.21
CA SER A 115 8.49 9.11 -9.22
C SER A 115 9.28 9.28 -7.91
N ARG A 116 8.57 9.26 -6.78
CA ARG A 116 9.16 9.47 -5.47
C ARG A 116 9.90 8.20 -5.03
N PRO A 117 11.16 8.29 -4.60
CA PRO A 117 11.91 7.14 -4.15
C PRO A 117 11.49 6.71 -2.73
N TYR A 118 11.35 5.40 -2.58
CA TYR A 118 11.09 4.68 -1.34
C TYR A 118 12.10 3.56 -1.18
N THR A 119 12.36 3.20 0.06
CA THR A 119 13.20 2.07 0.41
C THR A 119 12.38 1.00 1.10
N LEU A 120 12.40 -0.22 0.55
CA LEU A 120 11.86 -1.41 1.20
C LEU A 120 13.01 -2.12 1.91
N ALA A 121 12.91 -2.29 3.22
CA ALA A 121 13.84 -3.11 3.97
C ALA A 121 13.11 -4.33 4.54
N ARG A 122 13.81 -5.47 4.53
CA ARG A 122 13.36 -6.74 5.11
C ARG A 122 14.40 -7.19 6.12
N THR A 123 13.95 -7.49 7.34
CA THR A 123 14.78 -8.08 8.40
C THR A 123 14.23 -9.46 8.74
N THR A 124 15.10 -10.46 8.80
CA THR A 124 14.76 -11.84 9.12
C THR A 124 15.37 -12.22 10.47
N THR A 125 14.54 -12.73 11.37
CA THR A 125 14.97 -13.15 12.71
C THR A 125 14.31 -14.48 13.05
N PRO A 126 15.09 -15.55 13.35
CA PRO A 126 14.52 -16.78 13.89
C PRO A 126 13.73 -16.51 15.16
N SER A 127 12.54 -17.10 15.29
CA SER A 127 11.71 -16.90 16.48
C SER A 127 12.30 -17.61 17.69
N SER A 128 12.42 -16.92 18.82
CA SER A 128 12.87 -17.52 20.08
C SER A 128 11.80 -18.43 20.72
N ALA A 129 10.53 -18.27 20.34
CA ALA A 129 9.42 -19.07 20.85
C ALA A 129 9.32 -20.45 20.18
N SER A 130 9.86 -20.59 18.97
CA SER A 130 9.80 -21.86 18.23
C SER A 130 10.93 -21.95 17.20
N PRO A 131 11.67 -23.07 17.16
CA PRO A 131 12.83 -23.18 16.29
C PRO A 131 12.50 -23.04 14.80
N ASN A 132 11.32 -23.49 14.38
CA ASN A 132 10.98 -23.63 12.97
C ASN A 132 10.26 -22.42 12.35
N ILE A 133 10.08 -21.34 13.11
CA ILE A 133 9.43 -20.13 12.63
C ILE A 133 10.48 -19.06 12.35
N LEU A 134 10.47 -18.55 11.11
CA LEU A 134 11.20 -17.35 10.75
C LEU A 134 10.26 -16.14 10.84
N GLU A 135 10.65 -15.14 11.62
CA GLU A 135 9.95 -13.85 11.65
C GLU A 135 10.57 -12.93 10.60
N VAL A 136 9.71 -12.32 9.79
CA VAL A 136 10.10 -11.45 8.69
C VAL A 136 9.41 -10.10 8.90
N SER A 137 10.20 -9.07 9.16
CA SER A 137 9.74 -7.71 9.34
C SER A 137 10.05 -6.88 8.10
N TYR A 138 9.04 -6.20 7.58
CA TYR A 138 9.13 -5.30 6.44
C TYR A 138 8.90 -3.87 6.88
N THR A 139 9.75 -2.96 6.41
CA THR A 139 9.59 -1.51 6.57
C THR A 139 9.68 -0.85 5.21
N VAL A 140 8.76 0.06 4.91
CA VAL A 140 8.83 0.94 3.74
C VAL A 140 9.02 2.36 4.22
N THR A 141 10.13 2.97 3.84
CA THR A 141 10.51 4.33 4.22
C THR A 141 10.56 5.23 2.99
N SER A 142 10.08 6.47 3.10
CA SER A 142 10.32 7.49 2.06
C SER A 142 11.77 7.96 2.07
N ALA A 143 12.20 8.63 1.02
CA ALA A 143 13.50 9.32 0.98
C ALA A 143 13.72 10.37 2.09
N SER A 144 12.64 10.88 2.69
CA SER A 144 12.70 11.77 3.86
C SER A 144 12.82 11.02 5.19
N GLY A 145 12.92 9.69 5.17
CA GLY A 145 12.99 8.84 6.37
C GLY A 145 11.64 8.59 7.04
N GLN A 146 10.52 8.99 6.43
CA GLN A 146 9.19 8.75 6.99
C GLN A 146 8.79 7.29 6.75
N GLN A 147 8.45 6.58 7.82
CA GLN A 147 7.90 5.23 7.72
C GLN A 147 6.46 5.31 7.19
N ILE A 148 6.23 4.67 6.05
CA ILE A 148 4.93 4.65 5.37
C ILE A 148 4.14 3.41 5.77
N SER A 149 4.82 2.27 5.85
CA SER A 149 4.19 0.99 6.15
C SER A 149 5.17 0.04 6.85
N THR A 150 4.62 -0.74 7.76
CA THR A 150 5.31 -1.85 8.43
C THR A 150 4.44 -3.08 8.48
N ARG A 151 5.05 -4.24 8.22
CA ARG A 151 4.38 -5.54 8.29
C ARG A 151 5.30 -6.55 8.94
N LEU A 152 4.74 -7.33 9.86
CA LEU A 152 5.40 -8.49 10.42
C LEU A 152 4.69 -9.74 9.88
N ALA A 153 5.48 -10.69 9.38
CA ALA A 153 5.02 -11.98 8.92
C ALA A 153 5.80 -13.09 9.64
N LYS A 154 5.15 -14.23 9.83
CA LYS A 154 5.78 -15.45 10.34
C LYS A 154 5.72 -16.51 9.25
N VAL A 155 6.86 -17.10 8.95
CA VAL A 155 7.02 -18.07 7.86
C VAL A 155 7.56 -19.36 8.44
N ILE A 156 6.88 -20.47 8.16
CA ILE A 156 7.32 -21.82 8.51
C ILE A 156 7.77 -22.49 7.23
N PRO A 157 9.04 -22.96 7.13
CA PRO A 157 9.48 -23.77 6.01
C PRO A 157 8.71 -25.08 5.94
N ASN A 158 8.31 -25.50 4.74
CA ASN A 158 7.49 -26.70 4.59
C ASN A 158 8.20 -27.97 5.09
N VAL A 159 9.52 -28.06 4.90
CA VAL A 159 10.34 -29.17 5.43
C VAL A 159 10.25 -29.27 6.96
N ALA A 160 10.03 -28.16 7.67
CA ALA A 160 9.91 -28.19 9.12
C ALA A 160 8.55 -28.75 9.58
N LEU A 161 7.53 -28.75 8.72
CA LEU A 161 6.24 -29.41 8.98
C LEU A 161 6.32 -30.93 8.80
N ALA A 162 7.35 -31.43 8.12
CA ALA A 162 7.60 -32.86 7.96
C ALA A 162 8.39 -33.45 9.14
N CYS A 163 8.81 -32.64 10.11
CA CYS A 163 9.53 -33.09 11.29
C CYS A 163 8.67 -34.02 12.14
N PRO A 164 9.21 -35.16 12.63
CA PRO A 164 8.51 -35.99 13.59
C PRO A 164 8.39 -35.25 14.93
N ASP A 165 7.23 -35.40 15.58
CA ASP A 165 6.96 -34.90 16.95
C ASP A 165 7.94 -35.48 17.98
#